data_AF-A0A2T6DGF3-F1
#
_entry.id   AF-A0A2T6DGF3-F1
#
_cell.length_a   1.000
_cell.length_b   1.000
_cell.length_c   1.000
_cell.angle_alpha   90.00
_cell.angle_beta   90.00
_cell.angle_gamma   90.00
#
_symmetry.space_group_name_H-M   'P 1'
#
loop_
_entity.id
_entity.type
_entity.pdbx_description
1 polymer ?
#
loop_
_entity_poly.entity_id
_entity_poly.type
_entity_poly.pdbx_seq_one_letter_code
_entity_poly.pdbx_strand_id
1 'polypeptide(L)'
;MSCQYRYLITKHPTDGIKLAFRTVPPDEEPPLFLVLSGQSGGTVSFGCVIPDDYLGISGLLRCDPEVLLLPLRDRGRIYPVIFSNTAAHYGRPYAELLDSFRYTMPEGKRVTVILEYERLADDLPPMYPMDEVIATWEVRDYLAPEQLNHFGYLAERVDNESPTFYGLHLYTRQQGNLHQLNERATTIRQLSGICSIRPVVSI
;
A
#
# COMPACT_ATOMS: atom_id res chain seq x y z
N MET A 1 12.31 18.18 -9.69
CA MET A 1 11.88 17.43 -8.49
C MET A 1 11.38 16.05 -8.92
N SER A 2 11.67 15.01 -8.14
CA SER A 2 11.36 13.61 -8.47
C SER A 2 9.87 13.28 -8.37
N CYS A 3 9.48 12.08 -8.82
CA CYS A 3 8.15 11.51 -8.55
C CYS A 3 7.86 11.46 -7.04
N GLN A 4 6.61 11.72 -6.65
CA GLN A 4 6.14 11.63 -5.26
C GLN A 4 5.50 10.27 -5.01
N TYR A 5 5.96 9.55 -3.99
CA TYR A 5 5.34 8.29 -3.57
C TYR A 5 4.39 8.51 -2.40
N ARG A 6 3.23 7.85 -2.49
CA ARG A 6 2.34 7.60 -1.36
C ARG A 6 2.41 6.12 -1.03
N TYR A 7 3.00 5.79 0.11
CA TYR A 7 3.05 4.44 0.63
C TYR A 7 1.77 4.14 1.42
N LEU A 8 1.04 3.12 0.97
CA LEU A 8 -0.07 2.56 1.73
C LEU A 8 0.36 1.20 2.28
N ILE A 9 0.57 1.14 3.59
CA ILE A 9 1.06 -0.04 4.28
C ILE A 9 -0.12 -0.78 4.89
N THR A 10 -0.26 -2.06 4.56
CA THR A 10 -1.40 -2.89 4.94
C THR A 10 -0.95 -4.26 5.41
N LYS A 11 -1.84 -4.96 6.14
CA LYS A 11 -1.68 -6.39 6.40
C LYS A 11 -2.26 -7.25 5.27
N HIS A 12 -3.27 -6.73 4.57
CA HIS A 12 -4.02 -7.48 3.55
C HIS A 12 -3.98 -6.71 2.22
N PRO A 13 -3.33 -7.24 1.18
CA PRO A 13 -3.20 -6.56 -0.11
C PRO A 13 -4.53 -6.14 -0.73
N THR A 14 -5.52 -7.04 -0.74
CA THR A 14 -6.84 -6.78 -1.33
C THR A 14 -7.55 -5.60 -0.64
N ASP A 15 -7.42 -5.48 0.68
CA ASP A 15 -8.00 -4.35 1.40
C ASP A 15 -7.19 -3.07 1.19
N GLY A 16 -5.87 -3.20 1.12
CA GLY A 16 -4.97 -2.09 0.77
C GLY A 16 -5.39 -1.46 -0.55
N ILE A 17 -5.62 -2.27 -1.59
CA ILE A 17 -6.11 -1.78 -2.89
C ILE A 17 -7.45 -1.06 -2.75
N LYS A 18 -8.44 -1.66 -2.07
CA LYS A 18 -9.77 -1.03 -1.86
C LYS A 18 -9.66 0.28 -1.09
N LEU A 19 -8.82 0.34 -0.07
CA LEU A 19 -8.56 1.54 0.73
C LEU A 19 -7.89 2.61 -0.13
N ALA A 20 -6.86 2.24 -0.90
CA ALA A 20 -6.14 3.13 -1.79
C ALA A 20 -7.09 3.84 -2.77
N PHE A 21 -7.97 3.08 -3.43
CA PHE A 21 -8.96 3.62 -4.36
C PHE A 21 -9.90 4.64 -3.70
N ARG A 22 -10.31 4.38 -2.46
CA ARG A 22 -11.19 5.29 -1.70
C ARG A 22 -10.50 6.57 -1.24
N THR A 23 -9.17 6.60 -1.20
CA THR A 23 -8.42 7.82 -0.88
C THR A 23 -8.27 8.77 -2.07
N VAL A 24 -8.64 8.34 -3.28
CA VAL A 24 -8.61 9.19 -4.46
C VAL A 24 -9.91 10.01 -4.53
N PRO A 25 -9.83 11.35 -4.56
CA PRO A 25 -11.00 12.20 -4.73
C PRO A 25 -11.74 11.86 -6.04
N PRO A 26 -13.09 11.98 -6.08
CA PRO A 26 -13.89 11.67 -7.27
C PRO A 26 -13.55 12.52 -8.50
N ASP A 27 -13.05 13.73 -8.28
CA ASP A 27 -12.76 14.78 -9.26
C ASP A 27 -11.29 14.82 -9.71
N GLU A 28 -10.41 14.02 -9.10
CA GLU A 28 -9.00 13.92 -9.49
C GLU A 28 -8.77 12.79 -10.50
N GLU A 29 -7.65 12.81 -11.22
CA GLU A 29 -7.20 11.65 -12.01
C GLU A 29 -6.61 10.59 -11.06
N PRO A 30 -6.90 9.28 -11.23
CA PRO A 30 -6.27 8.26 -10.40
C PRO A 30 -4.75 8.26 -10.57
N PRO A 31 -3.97 8.18 -9.48
CA PRO A 31 -2.53 7.97 -9.60
C PRO A 31 -2.25 6.56 -10.13
N LEU A 32 -1.00 6.32 -10.54
CA LEU A 32 -0.51 4.96 -10.79
C LEU A 32 -0.46 4.17 -9.48
N PHE A 33 -1.03 2.97 -9.44
CA PHE A 33 -0.94 2.07 -8.28
C PHE A 33 0.06 0.95 -8.53
N LEU A 34 0.99 0.76 -7.60
CA LEU A 34 1.93 -0.36 -7.61
C LEU A 34 1.57 -1.31 -6.47
N VAL A 35 1.26 -2.56 -6.78
CA VAL A 35 0.92 -3.60 -5.79
C VAL A 35 2.06 -4.59 -5.72
N LEU A 36 2.95 -4.44 -4.73
CA LEU A 36 4.20 -5.20 -4.69
C LEU A 36 4.05 -6.65 -4.24
N SER A 37 2.99 -6.92 -3.50
CA SER A 37 2.71 -8.25 -2.98
C SER A 37 1.37 -8.73 -3.53
N GLY A 38 1.44 -9.23 -4.76
CA GLY A 38 0.34 -9.94 -5.40
C GLY A 38 0.25 -11.35 -4.83
N GLN A 39 -0.51 -11.54 -3.75
CA GLN A 39 -1.14 -12.85 -3.58
C GLN A 39 -1.96 -13.12 -4.85
N SER A 40 -1.88 -14.35 -5.37
CA SER A 40 -2.71 -14.83 -6.48
C SER A 40 -4.22 -14.63 -6.26
N GLY A 41 -4.65 -14.40 -5.00
CA GLY A 41 -6.03 -14.03 -4.66
C GLY A 41 -6.43 -12.58 -4.93
N GLY A 42 -5.48 -11.63 -5.02
CA GLY A 42 -5.76 -10.20 -5.17
C GLY A 42 -6.38 -9.88 -6.53
N THR A 43 -5.71 -10.29 -7.61
CA THR A 43 -6.19 -10.07 -8.98
C THR A 43 -7.49 -10.82 -9.27
N VAL A 44 -7.62 -12.06 -8.80
CA VAL A 44 -8.86 -12.83 -8.85
C VAL A 44 -10.00 -12.11 -8.12
N SER A 45 -9.74 -11.51 -6.95
CA SER A 45 -10.75 -10.75 -6.19
C SER A 45 -11.27 -9.51 -6.94
N PHE A 46 -10.51 -8.99 -7.90
CA PHE A 46 -10.93 -7.89 -8.78
C PHE A 46 -11.28 -8.35 -10.20
N GLY A 47 -11.39 -9.66 -10.44
CA GLY A 47 -11.76 -10.22 -11.74
C GLY A 47 -10.71 -9.98 -12.83
N CYS A 48 -9.45 -9.74 -12.46
CA CYS A 48 -8.35 -9.54 -13.40
C CYS A 48 -7.60 -10.85 -13.63
N VAL A 49 -7.41 -11.20 -14.90
CA VAL A 49 -6.54 -12.30 -15.32
C VAL A 49 -5.19 -11.70 -15.69
N ILE A 50 -4.11 -12.18 -15.05
CA ILE A 50 -2.75 -11.75 -15.36
C ILE A 50 -2.20 -12.64 -16.48
N PRO A 51 -1.68 -12.08 -17.59
CA PRO A 51 -1.00 -12.84 -18.63
C PRO A 51 0.26 -13.57 -18.13
N ASP A 52 0.60 -14.72 -18.73
CA ASP A 52 1.79 -15.49 -18.35
C ASP A 52 3.11 -14.74 -18.57
N ASP A 53 3.15 -13.82 -19.54
CA ASP A 53 4.30 -12.99 -19.90
C ASP A 53 4.29 -11.61 -19.20
N TYR A 54 3.38 -11.40 -18.25
CA TYR A 54 3.26 -10.13 -17.54
C TYR A 54 4.48 -9.85 -16.66
N LEU A 55 5.29 -8.87 -17.07
CA LEU A 55 6.49 -8.46 -16.36
C LEU A 55 6.19 -7.78 -15.01
N GLY A 56 5.03 -7.12 -14.92
CA GLY A 56 4.60 -6.38 -13.73
C GLY A 56 5.64 -5.37 -13.25
N ILE A 57 5.74 -5.21 -11.94
CA ILE A 57 6.69 -4.27 -11.30
C ILE A 57 8.14 -4.51 -11.72
N SER A 58 8.53 -5.76 -11.97
CA SER A 58 9.91 -6.07 -12.40
C SER A 58 10.26 -5.48 -13.78
N GLY A 59 9.25 -5.09 -14.57
CA GLY A 59 9.40 -4.43 -15.86
C GLY A 59 9.54 -2.91 -15.79
N LEU A 60 9.37 -2.26 -14.63
CA LEU A 60 9.29 -0.79 -14.53
C LEU A 60 10.52 -0.02 -15.05
N LEU A 61 11.70 -0.64 -15.01
CA LEU A 61 12.94 -0.05 -15.55
C LEU A 61 13.21 -0.43 -17.02
N ARG A 62 12.39 -1.30 -17.60
CA ARG A 62 12.63 -1.91 -18.92
C ARG A 62 11.58 -1.52 -19.96
N CYS A 63 10.37 -1.18 -19.50
CA CYS A 63 9.22 -0.92 -20.35
C CYS A 63 8.54 0.37 -19.92
N ASP A 64 7.79 0.98 -20.85
CA ASP A 64 6.86 2.05 -20.51
C ASP A 64 5.82 1.51 -19.50
N PRO A 65 5.57 2.18 -18.36
CA PRO A 65 4.56 1.78 -17.39
C PRO A 65 3.18 1.50 -18.00
N GLU A 66 2.79 2.22 -19.05
CA GLU A 66 1.50 2.05 -19.75
C GLU A 66 1.34 0.63 -20.31
N VAL A 67 2.43 -0.04 -20.70
CA VAL A 67 2.42 -1.43 -21.20
C VAL A 67 2.23 -2.45 -20.08
N LEU A 68 2.50 -2.04 -18.83
CA LEU A 68 2.41 -2.89 -17.64
C LEU A 68 1.08 -2.70 -16.90
N LEU A 69 0.19 -1.84 -17.37
CA LEU A 69 -1.06 -1.52 -16.68
C LEU A 69 -2.09 -2.64 -16.82
N LEU A 70 -2.71 -2.98 -15.70
CA LEU A 70 -3.93 -3.77 -15.62
C LEU A 70 -5.06 -2.88 -15.08
N PRO A 71 -6.15 -2.69 -15.84
CA PRO A 71 -7.24 -1.81 -15.42
C PRO A 71 -8.13 -2.51 -14.38
N LEU A 72 -8.17 -2.00 -13.15
CA LEU A 72 -9.12 -2.45 -12.14
C LEU A 72 -10.34 -1.55 -12.08
N ARG A 73 -11.52 -2.15 -11.91
CA ARG A 73 -12.79 -1.43 -11.75
C ARG A 73 -13.24 -1.47 -10.29
N ASP A 74 -13.47 -0.29 -9.72
CA ASP A 74 -14.15 -0.16 -8.42
C ASP A 74 -15.14 1.01 -8.48
N ARG A 75 -16.38 0.77 -8.05
CA ARG A 75 -17.47 1.77 -7.98
C ARG A 75 -17.64 2.61 -9.26
N GLY A 76 -17.51 1.98 -10.43
CA GLY A 76 -17.68 2.62 -11.74
C GLY A 76 -16.46 3.39 -12.26
N ARG A 77 -15.36 3.43 -11.51
CA ARG A 77 -14.10 4.08 -11.91
C ARG A 77 -13.04 3.04 -12.27
N ILE A 78 -12.17 3.38 -13.21
CA ILE A 78 -11.03 2.56 -13.64
C ILE A 78 -9.77 3.10 -12.99
N TYR A 79 -8.98 2.21 -12.39
CA TYR A 79 -7.72 2.53 -11.74
C TYR A 79 -6.56 1.85 -12.49
N PRO A 80 -5.48 2.58 -12.83
CA PRO A 80 -4.30 2.01 -13.47
C PRO A 80 -3.43 1.31 -12.42
N VAL A 81 -3.35 -0.02 -12.47
CA VAL A 81 -2.64 -0.82 -11.47
C VAL A 81 -1.56 -1.67 -12.13
N ILE A 82 -0.37 -1.70 -11.53
CA ILE A 82 0.70 -2.63 -11.86
C ILE A 82 0.86 -3.58 -10.69
N PHE A 83 0.74 -4.88 -10.95
CA PHE A 83 0.96 -5.92 -9.96
C PHE A 83 2.39 -6.44 -10.02
N SER A 84 2.84 -7.07 -8.95
CA SER A 84 4.05 -7.89 -9.00
C SER A 84 3.83 -9.05 -9.96
N ASN A 85 4.91 -9.52 -10.58
CA ASN A 85 4.93 -10.77 -11.33
C ASN A 85 4.30 -11.90 -10.47
N THR A 86 3.30 -12.61 -11.02
CA THR A 86 2.59 -13.73 -10.36
C THR A 86 3.25 -15.09 -10.54
N ALA A 87 4.15 -15.23 -11.52
CA ALA A 87 4.70 -16.49 -12.01
C ALA A 87 5.96 -17.00 -11.29
N ALA A 88 6.45 -16.35 -10.24
CA ALA A 88 7.62 -16.86 -9.52
C ALA A 88 7.49 -16.72 -8.01
N HIS A 89 7.29 -17.85 -7.34
CA HIS A 89 7.89 -18.11 -6.04
C HIS A 89 9.29 -17.42 -5.97
N TYR A 90 9.60 -16.70 -4.89
CA TYR A 90 10.79 -15.81 -4.68
C TYR A 90 10.59 -14.34 -5.08
N GLY A 91 9.80 -13.63 -4.27
CA GLY A 91 9.74 -12.16 -4.28
C GLY A 91 11.11 -11.55 -4.00
N ARG A 92 11.71 -10.95 -5.03
CA ARG A 92 12.92 -10.13 -4.88
C ARG A 92 12.56 -8.85 -4.12
N PRO A 93 13.46 -8.33 -3.28
CA PRO A 93 13.32 -6.99 -2.70
C PRO A 93 13.05 -5.96 -3.79
N TYR A 94 11.99 -5.16 -3.65
CA TYR A 94 11.65 -4.11 -4.61
C TYR A 94 12.18 -2.73 -4.22
N ALA A 95 12.77 -2.56 -3.04
CA ALA A 95 13.24 -1.27 -2.56
C ALA A 95 14.18 -0.56 -3.57
N GLU A 96 15.24 -1.21 -4.04
CA GLU A 96 16.18 -0.62 -5.00
C GLU A 96 15.53 -0.30 -6.36
N LEU A 97 14.64 -1.17 -6.83
CA LEU A 97 13.91 -0.99 -8.08
C LEU A 97 12.99 0.23 -7.99
N LEU A 98 12.27 0.39 -6.88
CA LEU A 98 11.35 1.51 -6.66
C LEU A 98 12.09 2.84 -6.48
N ASP A 99 13.22 2.84 -5.79
CA ASP A 99 14.07 4.02 -5.67
C ASP A 99 14.59 4.44 -7.06
N SER A 100 15.08 3.47 -7.84
CA SER A 100 15.52 3.71 -9.23
C SER A 100 14.39 4.22 -10.13
N PHE A 101 13.19 3.62 -10.03
CA PHE A 101 12.02 3.99 -10.84
C PHE A 101 11.56 5.42 -10.59
N ARG A 102 11.81 5.97 -9.40
CA ARG A 102 11.46 7.34 -9.08
C ARG A 102 12.14 8.35 -10.00
N TYR A 103 13.35 8.05 -10.46
CA TYR A 103 14.14 8.90 -11.35
C TYR A 103 13.74 8.78 -12.82
N THR A 104 13.02 7.71 -13.20
CA THR A 104 12.54 7.52 -14.57
C THR A 104 11.16 8.12 -14.80
N MET A 105 10.42 8.41 -13.72
CA MET A 105 9.08 8.97 -13.80
C MET A 105 9.08 10.48 -14.08
N PRO A 106 8.10 10.99 -14.87
CA PRO A 106 7.95 12.42 -15.07
C PRO A 106 7.77 13.18 -13.75
N GLU A 107 8.36 14.37 -13.68
CA GLU A 107 8.24 15.27 -12.54
C GLU A 107 6.77 15.57 -12.20
N GLY A 108 6.43 15.55 -10.91
CA GLY A 108 5.08 15.84 -10.43
C GLY A 108 4.08 14.68 -10.52
N LYS A 109 4.47 13.53 -11.10
CA LYS A 109 3.62 12.33 -11.03
C LYS A 109 3.56 11.81 -9.59
N ARG A 110 2.34 11.41 -9.19
CA ARG A 110 2.06 10.73 -7.92
C ARG A 110 1.87 9.25 -8.18
N VAL A 111 2.56 8.42 -7.40
CA VAL A 111 2.44 6.96 -7.46
C VAL A 111 2.03 6.47 -6.08
N THR A 112 1.01 5.62 -6.02
CA THR A 112 0.63 4.94 -4.77
C THR A 112 1.25 3.55 -4.73
N VAL A 113 2.17 3.34 -3.80
CA VAL A 113 2.83 2.04 -3.59
C VAL A 113 2.14 1.32 -2.44
N ILE A 114 1.57 0.15 -2.72
CA ILE A 114 0.87 -0.67 -1.73
C ILE A 114 1.86 -1.73 -1.24
N LEU A 115 2.13 -1.69 0.07
CA LEU A 115 3.14 -2.50 0.76
C LEU A 115 2.48 -3.35 1.85
N GLU A 116 3.01 -4.55 2.06
CA GLU A 116 2.66 -5.37 3.23
C GLU A 116 3.62 -5.11 4.40
N TYR A 117 3.10 -5.10 5.62
CA TYR A 117 3.93 -4.96 6.83
C TYR A 117 5.07 -5.99 6.88
N GLU A 118 4.78 -7.23 6.50
CA GLU A 118 5.73 -8.36 6.56
C GLU A 118 6.90 -8.22 5.58
N ARG A 119 6.79 -7.32 4.58
CA ARG A 119 7.80 -7.11 3.56
C ARG A 119 8.44 -5.72 3.62
N LEU A 120 8.13 -4.91 4.62
CA LEU A 120 8.64 -3.54 4.70
C LEU A 120 10.17 -3.47 4.65
N ALA A 121 10.88 -4.40 5.30
CA ALA A 121 12.34 -4.42 5.30
C ALA A 121 12.94 -4.67 3.90
N ASP A 122 12.23 -5.40 3.04
CA ASP A 122 12.69 -5.76 1.69
C ASP A 122 12.19 -4.79 0.61
N ASP A 123 10.99 -4.24 0.80
CA ASP A 123 10.24 -3.58 -0.26
C ASP A 123 10.05 -2.08 -0.05
N LEU A 124 10.29 -1.53 1.15
CA LEU A 124 10.19 -0.09 1.41
C LEU A 124 11.51 0.61 0.99
N PRO A 125 11.53 1.35 -0.14
CA PRO A 125 12.71 2.16 -0.53
C PRO A 125 12.97 3.29 0.48
N PRO A 126 14.11 3.99 0.37
CA PRO A 126 14.29 5.28 1.03
C PRO A 126 13.12 6.22 0.72
N MET A 127 12.60 6.86 1.76
CA MET A 127 11.53 7.84 1.69
C MET A 127 12.13 9.24 1.71
N TYR A 128 11.46 10.17 1.02
CA TYR A 128 11.84 11.58 1.00
C TYR A 128 10.80 12.44 1.72
N PRO A 129 11.14 13.68 2.15
CA PRO A 129 10.21 14.54 2.88
C PRO A 129 8.91 14.87 2.13
N MET A 130 8.95 14.82 0.79
CA MET A 130 7.77 15.00 -0.05
C MET A 130 6.86 13.78 -0.09
N ASP A 131 7.33 12.59 0.31
CA ASP A 131 6.53 11.38 0.28
C ASP A 131 5.49 11.35 1.38
N GLU A 132 4.49 10.49 1.17
CA GLU A 132 3.36 10.33 2.07
C GLU A 132 3.31 8.88 2.55
N VAL A 133 3.09 8.68 3.85
CA VAL A 133 2.96 7.33 4.44
C VAL A 133 1.62 7.22 5.15
N ILE A 134 0.88 6.17 4.82
CA ILE A 134 -0.37 5.79 5.47
C ILE A 134 -0.26 4.35 5.91
N ALA A 135 -0.32 4.11 7.22
CA ALA A 135 -0.40 2.76 7.78
C ALA A 135 -1.88 2.39 7.95
N THR A 136 -2.26 1.14 7.70
CA THR A 136 -3.64 0.66 7.82
C THR A 136 -3.72 -0.63 8.64
N TRP A 137 -4.83 -0.85 9.34
CA TRP A 137 -5.04 -2.10 10.09
C TRP A 137 -6.52 -2.44 10.26
N GLU A 138 -6.88 -3.72 10.07
CA GLU A 138 -8.24 -4.19 10.31
C GLU A 138 -8.45 -4.41 11.81
N VAL A 139 -9.41 -3.70 12.40
CA VAL A 139 -9.61 -3.64 13.87
C VAL A 139 -9.87 -5.00 14.53
N ARG A 140 -10.34 -5.98 13.76
CA ARG A 140 -10.64 -7.33 14.23
C ARG A 140 -9.49 -8.30 14.03
N ASP A 141 -8.44 -7.91 13.30
CA ASP A 141 -7.23 -8.70 13.24
C ASP A 141 -6.52 -8.73 14.58
N TYR A 142 -5.94 -9.88 14.89
CA TYR A 142 -5.06 -10.04 16.03
C TYR A 142 -3.73 -9.34 15.76
N LEU A 143 -3.24 -8.60 16.75
CA LEU A 143 -1.97 -7.90 16.74
C LEU A 143 -0.95 -8.75 17.51
N ALA A 144 -0.17 -9.54 16.78
CA ALA A 144 0.88 -10.36 17.36
C ALA A 144 2.16 -9.54 17.56
N PRO A 145 3.11 -10.01 18.41
CA PRO A 145 4.38 -9.32 18.65
C PRO A 145 5.15 -8.99 17.38
N GLU A 146 5.09 -9.86 16.37
CA GLU A 146 5.77 -9.65 15.08
C GLU A 146 5.27 -8.39 14.36
N GLN A 147 3.96 -8.10 14.43
CA GLN A 147 3.43 -6.89 13.81
C GLN A 147 3.72 -5.62 14.61
N LEU A 148 3.93 -5.74 15.92
CA LEU A 148 4.46 -4.63 16.72
C LEU A 148 5.88 -4.27 16.27
N ASN A 149 6.70 -5.27 15.95
CA ASN A 149 8.04 -5.03 15.40
C ASN A 149 7.97 -4.32 14.05
N HIS A 150 7.03 -4.69 13.16
CA HIS A 150 6.84 -3.98 11.89
C HIS A 150 6.38 -2.53 12.08
N PHE A 151 5.53 -2.25 13.07
CA PHE A 151 5.15 -0.87 13.42
C PHE A 151 6.33 -0.07 13.97
N GLY A 152 7.14 -0.68 14.84
CA GLY A 152 8.36 -0.06 15.36
C GLY A 152 9.35 0.27 14.24
N TYR A 153 9.60 -0.67 13.34
CA TYR A 153 10.41 -0.45 12.15
C TYR A 153 9.89 0.72 11.29
N LEU A 154 8.58 0.74 11.02
CA LEU A 154 7.98 1.84 10.26
C LEU A 154 8.12 3.19 10.96
N ALA A 155 7.89 3.24 12.27
CA ALA A 155 8.01 4.46 13.06
C ALA A 155 9.45 5.00 13.01
N GLU A 156 10.44 4.12 13.20
CA GLU A 156 11.86 4.47 13.07
C GLU A 156 12.20 5.01 11.67
N ARG A 157 11.72 4.34 10.60
CA ARG A 157 11.91 4.80 9.23
C ARG A 157 11.28 6.18 9.00
N VAL A 158 10.08 6.43 9.51
CA VAL A 158 9.39 7.73 9.41
C VAL A 158 10.16 8.82 10.17
N ASP A 159 10.62 8.54 11.38
CA ASP A 159 11.36 9.53 12.18
C ASP A 159 12.71 9.88 11.50
N ASN A 160 13.41 8.88 10.98
CA ASN A 160 14.73 9.07 10.35
C ASN A 160 14.65 9.76 8.98
N GLU A 161 13.63 9.46 8.17
CA GLU A 161 13.53 9.93 6.78
C GLU A 161 12.56 11.11 6.63
N SER A 162 11.78 11.41 7.68
CA SER A 162 10.86 12.55 7.77
C SER A 162 9.86 12.70 6.60
N PRO A 163 9.23 11.62 6.06
CA PRO A 163 8.11 11.79 5.12
C PRO A 163 6.89 12.37 5.84
N THR A 164 5.89 12.79 5.08
CA THR A 164 4.58 13.14 5.66
C THR A 164 3.85 11.88 6.12
N PHE A 165 3.84 11.63 7.42
CA PHE A 165 3.16 10.48 8.01
C PHE A 165 1.75 10.80 8.50
N TYR A 166 0.75 10.16 7.90
CA TYR A 166 -0.66 10.31 8.28
C TYR A 166 -1.09 9.39 9.42
N GLY A 167 -0.19 8.52 9.90
CA GLY A 167 -0.44 7.64 11.02
C GLY A 167 -1.14 6.33 10.66
N LEU A 168 -1.69 5.65 11.68
CA LEU A 168 -2.39 4.37 11.57
C LEU A 168 -3.89 4.59 11.35
N HIS A 169 -4.42 4.04 10.27
CA HIS A 169 -5.82 4.14 9.89
C HIS A 169 -6.48 2.80 10.14
N LEU A 170 -7.43 2.80 11.05
CA LEU A 170 -8.14 1.59 11.42
C LEU A 170 -9.34 1.39 10.48
N TYR A 171 -9.60 0.15 10.09
CA TYR A 171 -10.74 -0.19 9.24
C TYR A 171 -11.45 -1.47 9.68
N THR A 172 -12.66 -1.70 9.18
CA THR A 172 -13.41 -2.94 9.38
C THR A 172 -14.07 -3.39 8.08
N ARG A 173 -14.08 -4.70 7.83
CA ARG A 173 -14.79 -5.31 6.68
C ARG A 173 -16.26 -5.60 6.96
N GLN A 174 -16.67 -5.58 8.23
CA GLN A 174 -18.04 -5.89 8.63
C GLN A 174 -18.61 -4.78 9.51
N GLN A 175 -19.90 -4.55 9.36
CA GLN A 175 -20.65 -3.81 10.35
C GLN A 175 -20.64 -4.61 11.65
N GLY A 176 -20.24 -3.96 12.74
CA GLY A 176 -20.10 -4.58 14.05
C GLY A 176 -20.56 -3.65 15.14
N ASN A 177 -20.60 -4.16 16.36
CA ASN A 177 -20.91 -3.35 17.53
C ASN A 177 -19.83 -2.25 17.70
N LEU A 178 -20.22 -1.00 17.51
CA LEU A 178 -19.34 0.17 17.58
C LEU A 178 -18.54 0.23 18.88
N HIS A 179 -19.12 -0.23 20.00
CA HIS A 179 -18.42 -0.27 21.29
C HIS A 179 -17.20 -1.19 21.22
N GLN A 180 -17.40 -2.44 20.76
CA GLN A 180 -16.31 -3.43 20.66
C GLN A 180 -15.24 -2.97 19.65
N LEU A 181 -15.65 -2.36 18.54
CA LEU A 181 -14.70 -1.82 17.56
C LEU A 181 -13.87 -0.68 18.15
N ASN A 182 -14.48 0.18 18.98
CA ASN A 182 -13.79 1.28 19.66
C ASN A 182 -12.84 0.79 20.75
N GLU A 183 -13.22 -0.25 21.52
CA GLU A 183 -12.34 -0.88 22.51
C GLU A 183 -11.10 -1.48 21.84
N ARG A 184 -11.31 -2.28 20.78
CA ARG A 184 -10.20 -2.88 20.02
C ARG A 184 -9.32 -1.83 19.37
N ALA A 185 -9.93 -0.79 18.81
CA ALA A 185 -9.19 0.34 18.27
C ALA A 185 -8.29 0.94 19.34
N THR A 186 -8.81 1.20 20.54
CA THR A 186 -8.05 1.75 21.68
C THR A 186 -6.87 0.85 22.07
N THR A 187 -7.07 -0.47 22.16
CA THR A 187 -5.98 -1.43 22.42
C THR A 187 -4.89 -1.33 21.35
N ILE A 188 -5.26 -1.31 20.07
CA ILE A 188 -4.31 -1.18 18.96
C ILE A 188 -3.56 0.17 19.04
N ARG A 189 -4.25 1.25 19.44
CA ARG A 189 -3.60 2.56 19.64
C ARG A 189 -2.50 2.50 20.70
N GLN A 190 -2.80 1.86 21.83
CA GLN A 190 -1.86 1.74 22.95
C GLN A 190 -0.66 0.87 22.59
N LEU A 191 -0.87 -0.21 21.84
CA LEU A 191 0.19 -1.16 21.51
C LEU A 191 1.07 -0.70 20.33
N SER A 192 0.52 0.04 19.36
CA SER A 192 1.24 0.35 18.12
C SER A 192 2.30 1.44 18.23
N GLY A 193 2.22 2.32 19.24
CA GLY A 193 3.15 3.44 19.40
C GLY A 193 3.06 4.54 18.32
N ILE A 194 2.19 4.38 17.32
CA ILE A 194 2.01 5.33 16.21
C ILE A 194 1.12 6.50 16.66
N CYS A 195 1.69 7.72 16.67
CA CYS A 195 1.11 8.89 17.36
C CYS A 195 -0.08 9.57 16.65
N SER A 196 -0.34 9.30 15.36
CA SER A 196 -1.52 9.81 14.65
C SER A 196 -2.43 8.64 14.30
N ILE A 197 -3.69 8.65 14.75
CA ILE A 197 -4.64 7.57 14.47
C ILE A 197 -5.98 8.14 14.03
N ARG A 198 -6.46 7.72 12.85
CA ARG A 198 -7.75 8.16 12.28
C ARG A 198 -8.92 7.26 12.74
N PRO A 199 -10.17 7.76 12.70
CA PRO A 199 -11.35 6.97 13.06
C PRO A 199 -11.54 5.75 12.16
N VAL A 200 -12.26 4.73 12.67
CA VAL A 200 -12.50 3.47 11.97
C VAL A 200 -13.35 3.70 10.73
N VAL A 201 -12.87 3.27 9.56
CA VAL A 201 -13.62 3.34 8.30
C VAL A 201 -14.10 1.94 7.88
N SER A 202 -15.34 1.81 7.42
CA SER A 202 -15.85 0.55 6.90
C SER A 202 -15.47 0.37 5.43
N ILE A 203 -14.94 -0.80 5.07
CA ILE A 203 -14.63 -1.18 3.68
C ILE A 203 -15.43 -2.36 3.16
#